data_AF-A0A7G7LKQ9-F1
#
_entry.id   AF-A0A7G7LKQ9-F1
#
_cell.length_a   1.000
_cell.length_b   1.000
_cell.length_c   1.000
_cell.angle_alpha   90.00
_cell.angle_beta   90.00
_cell.angle_gamma   90.00
#
_symmetry.space_group_name_H-M   'P 1'
#
loop_
_entity.id
_entity.type
_entity.pdbx_description
1 polymer ?
#
loop_
_entity_poly.entity_id
_entity_poly.type
_entity_poly.pdbx_seq_one_letter_code
_entity_poly.pdbx_strand_id
1 'polypeptide(L)'
;MDASLRPKCGKATSWMFTINNPTPADDPNQWEGVGYAKWQLEKAPTTGTLHYQGYVEFTKQHRLAGVKKINGRAAWFMRGGTQKQAVDYVSKPETYEGPGGEIGEQAPGQGARSDLQLMCEMVRDGSTMKEVALSNMAQFVVHNRGLETLGQVIGDTYTHDDIRGVWYWGKPGTGKSHQVRQDYPDAYQKSQNKWFCGYAGEKSIILDDLDKLGGDKLGHYLKIWADKYACSAEVKGAKVNLKHEAFVVTSNYHPDTLWPDDEEMRAAINRRFEITEFKILYKRDNTTSKKRKRSDDYITADNGPKRKTIEMPKQGLILP
;
A
#
# COMPACT_ATOMS: atom_id res chain seq x y z
N MET A 1 8.60 -10.60 39.71
CA MET A 1 9.40 -10.22 38.52
C MET A 1 10.87 -10.39 38.82
N ASP A 2 11.63 -10.97 37.90
CA ASP A 2 13.09 -11.08 38.00
C ASP A 2 13.73 -9.69 38.11
N ALA A 3 14.56 -9.49 39.14
CA ALA A 3 15.27 -8.24 39.38
C ALA A 3 16.34 -7.95 38.30
N SER A 4 16.77 -8.97 37.55
CA SER A 4 17.77 -8.87 36.49
C SER A 4 17.30 -8.07 35.25
N LEU A 5 15.98 -7.97 35.05
CA LEU A 5 15.36 -7.31 33.89
C LEU A 5 15.05 -5.82 34.09
N ARG A 6 15.46 -5.23 35.23
CA ARG A 6 15.15 -3.83 35.55
C ARG A 6 16.22 -2.90 34.97
N PRO A 7 15.84 -1.86 34.21
CA PRO A 7 16.78 -0.82 33.81
C PRO A 7 17.39 -0.14 35.04
N LYS A 8 18.73 -0.01 35.09
CA LYS A 8 19.45 0.55 36.25
C LYS A 8 19.39 2.08 36.36
N CYS A 9 19.03 2.77 35.27
CA CYS A 9 18.97 4.23 35.21
C CYS A 9 18.14 4.67 33.99
N GLY A 10 17.31 5.71 34.13
CA GLY A 10 16.56 6.27 33.01
C GLY A 10 15.41 7.18 33.43
N LYS A 11 14.78 7.77 32.41
CA LYS A 11 13.44 8.34 32.54
C LYS A 11 12.44 7.24 32.16
N ALA A 12 11.36 7.09 32.92
CA ALA A 12 10.27 6.17 32.62
C ALA A 12 8.92 6.78 32.97
N THR A 13 7.90 6.41 32.20
CA THR A 13 6.49 6.66 32.55
C THR A 13 5.98 5.62 33.55
N SER A 14 6.49 4.38 33.50
CA SER A 14 5.96 3.25 34.27
C SER A 14 6.88 2.82 35.42
N TRP A 15 6.33 2.67 36.62
CA TRP A 15 7.06 2.36 37.85
C TRP A 15 6.31 1.33 38.71
N MET A 16 7.06 0.47 39.39
CA MET A 16 6.59 -0.33 40.51
C MET A 16 6.86 0.42 41.82
N PHE A 17 6.01 0.24 42.82
CA PHE A 17 6.21 0.79 44.15
C PHE A 17 5.86 -0.21 45.25
N THR A 18 6.52 -0.04 46.40
CA THR A 18 6.18 -0.72 47.64
C THR A 18 6.14 0.29 48.79
N ILE A 19 5.08 0.33 49.60
CA ILE A 19 4.93 1.25 50.73
C ILE A 19 4.58 0.46 51.99
N ASN A 20 5.49 0.43 52.97
CA ASN A 20 5.25 -0.24 54.25
C ASN A 20 4.33 0.59 55.16
N ASN A 21 3.43 -0.09 55.87
CA ASN A 21 2.44 0.48 56.77
C ASN A 21 1.68 1.65 56.12
N PRO A 22 0.96 1.39 55.02
CA PRO A 22 0.35 2.45 54.23
C PRO A 22 -0.72 3.19 55.03
N THR A 23 -0.84 4.48 54.73
CA THR A 23 -1.85 5.39 55.29
C THR A 23 -2.78 5.87 54.16
N PRO A 24 -3.96 6.45 54.46
CA PRO A 24 -4.84 6.99 53.42
C PRO A 24 -4.19 8.06 52.52
N ALA A 25 -3.10 8.69 52.95
CA ALA A 25 -2.32 9.64 52.14
C ALA A 25 -1.40 8.96 51.10
N ASP A 26 -1.23 7.64 51.19
CA ASP A 26 -0.42 6.84 50.26
C ASP A 26 -1.23 6.30 49.08
N ASP A 27 -2.52 6.65 48.98
CA ASP A 27 -3.41 6.25 47.89
C ASP A 27 -2.96 6.87 46.56
N PRO A 28 -2.64 6.07 45.52
CA PRO A 28 -2.27 6.56 44.20
C PRO A 28 -3.30 7.49 43.54
N ASN A 29 -4.58 7.47 43.94
CA ASN A 29 -5.59 8.45 43.50
C ASN A 29 -5.20 9.90 43.81
N GLN A 30 -4.37 10.12 44.83
CA GLN A 30 -3.96 11.44 45.28
C GLN A 30 -2.68 11.92 44.59
N TRP A 31 -2.04 11.09 43.77
CA TRP A 31 -0.78 11.43 43.12
C TRP A 31 -1.01 12.20 41.83
N GLU A 32 -0.22 13.27 41.63
CA GLU A 32 -0.30 14.06 40.42
C GLU A 32 0.18 13.32 39.18
N GLY A 33 -0.57 13.46 38.08
CA GLY A 33 -0.15 13.00 36.76
C GLY A 33 -0.23 11.49 36.54
N VAL A 34 -0.96 10.75 37.39
CA VAL A 34 -1.24 9.33 37.18
C VAL A 34 -2.22 9.14 36.03
N GLY A 35 -1.82 8.36 35.03
CA GLY A 35 -2.69 7.90 33.95
C GLY A 35 -3.33 6.55 34.23
N TYR A 36 -2.58 5.64 34.86
CA TYR A 36 -3.07 4.33 35.32
C TYR A 36 -2.33 3.91 36.57
N ALA A 37 -3.00 3.30 37.55
CA ALA A 37 -2.33 2.61 38.64
C ALA A 37 -3.13 1.42 39.15
N LYS A 38 -2.43 0.43 39.68
CA LYS A 38 -3.01 -0.70 40.40
C LYS A 38 -2.18 -1.00 41.63
N TRP A 39 -2.83 -1.21 42.76
CA TRP A 39 -2.17 -1.54 44.01
C TRP A 39 -3.01 -2.47 44.87
N GLN A 40 -2.33 -3.23 45.72
CA GLN A 40 -2.93 -4.20 46.61
C GLN A 40 -2.26 -4.11 47.98
N LEU A 41 -3.06 -4.23 49.04
CA LEU A 41 -2.54 -4.41 50.39
C LEU A 41 -2.11 -5.87 50.56
N GLU A 42 -0.80 -6.06 50.73
CA GLU A 42 -0.18 -7.36 50.92
C GLU A 42 0.54 -7.46 52.26
N LYS A 43 0.73 -8.68 52.75
CA LYS A 43 1.53 -8.97 53.94
C LYS A 43 2.86 -9.61 53.54
N ALA A 44 3.95 -9.03 54.03
CA ALA A 44 5.29 -9.56 53.76
C ALA A 44 5.45 -10.97 54.38
N PRO A 45 5.84 -12.00 53.62
CA PRO A 45 5.90 -13.38 54.12
C PRO A 45 6.86 -13.58 55.30
N THR A 46 7.96 -12.82 55.33
CA THR A 46 9.04 -12.98 56.31
C THR A 46 8.88 -12.11 57.55
N THR A 47 8.38 -10.88 57.39
CA THR A 47 8.28 -9.91 58.50
C THR A 47 6.85 -9.71 59.01
N GLY A 48 5.84 -10.21 58.27
CA GLY A 48 4.43 -10.01 58.60
C GLY A 48 3.94 -8.56 58.45
N THR A 49 4.76 -7.66 57.91
CA THR A 49 4.42 -6.23 57.76
C THR A 49 3.45 -6.02 56.60
N LEU A 50 2.40 -5.24 56.85
CA LEU A 50 1.47 -4.81 55.80
C LEU A 50 2.13 -3.76 54.91
N HIS A 51 1.97 -3.91 53.60
CA HIS A 51 2.50 -2.97 52.61
C HIS A 51 1.58 -2.86 51.40
N TYR A 52 1.54 -1.69 50.78
CA TYR A 52 1.04 -1.61 49.41
C TYR A 52 2.11 -2.11 48.46
N GLN A 53 1.77 -3.12 47.67
CA GLN A 53 2.51 -3.48 46.46
C GLN A 53 1.75 -2.90 45.28
N GLY A 54 2.43 -2.16 44.40
CA GLY A 54 1.73 -1.45 43.34
C GLY A 54 2.53 -1.15 42.09
N TYR A 55 1.79 -0.72 41.09
CA TYR A 55 2.22 -0.37 39.75
C TYR A 55 1.54 0.93 39.33
N VAL A 56 2.28 1.84 38.70
CA VAL A 56 1.75 3.13 38.22
C VAL A 56 2.36 3.51 36.88
N GLU A 57 1.55 4.13 36.04
CA GLU A 57 1.92 4.80 34.80
C GLU A 57 1.58 6.29 34.93
N PHE A 58 2.60 7.12 34.81
CA PHE A 58 2.46 8.57 34.76
C PHE A 58 2.27 9.05 33.32
N THR A 59 1.50 10.13 33.16
CA THR A 59 1.29 10.85 31.90
C THR A 59 2.57 11.47 31.35
N LYS A 60 3.58 11.70 32.20
CA LYS A 60 4.89 12.23 31.84
C LYS A 60 6.00 11.27 32.28
N GLN A 61 7.15 11.36 31.62
CA GLN A 61 8.32 10.59 32.01
C GLN A 61 8.98 11.19 33.26
N HIS A 62 9.16 10.38 34.30
CA HIS A 62 9.87 10.76 35.52
C HIS A 62 11.22 10.03 35.63
N ARG A 63 12.18 10.64 36.35
CA ARG A 63 13.35 9.94 36.91
C ARG A 63 13.02 9.46 38.32
N LEU A 64 13.86 8.60 38.91
CA LEU A 64 13.72 8.16 40.30
C LEU A 64 13.56 9.33 41.29
N ALA A 65 14.33 10.40 41.11
CA ALA A 65 14.20 11.62 41.93
C ALA A 65 12.85 12.34 41.77
N GLY A 66 12.21 12.21 40.61
CA GLY A 66 10.88 12.78 40.35
C GLY A 66 9.78 12.00 41.07
N VAL A 67 9.76 10.67 40.94
CA VAL A 67 8.75 9.84 41.63
C VAL A 67 8.91 9.87 43.15
N LYS A 68 10.13 10.02 43.68
CA LYS A 68 10.36 10.25 45.11
C LYS A 68 9.79 11.58 45.64
N LYS A 69 9.59 12.59 44.77
CA LYS A 69 8.90 13.83 45.15
C LYS A 69 7.38 13.65 45.20
N ILE A 70 6.84 12.72 44.41
CA ILE A 70 5.42 12.37 44.41
C ILE A 70 5.07 11.61 45.68
N ASN A 71 5.84 10.55 45.99
CA ASN A 71 5.75 9.88 47.28
C ASN A 71 7.16 9.47 47.73
N GLY A 72 7.61 10.08 48.84
CA GLY A 72 8.94 9.83 49.42
C GLY A 72 9.05 8.57 50.28
N ARG A 73 7.91 7.99 50.69
CA ARG A 73 7.83 6.75 51.48
C ARG A 73 7.92 5.50 50.61
N ALA A 74 7.51 5.61 49.35
CA ALA A 74 7.52 4.52 48.39
C ALA A 74 8.95 4.09 48.00
N ALA A 75 9.18 2.78 48.06
CA ALA A 75 10.32 2.15 47.42
C ALA A 75 10.00 1.99 45.92
N TRP A 76 10.59 2.86 45.10
CA TRP A 76 10.33 2.92 43.66
C TRP A 76 11.30 2.07 42.84
N PHE A 77 10.76 1.37 41.84
CA PHE A 77 11.54 0.63 40.84
C PHE A 77 10.98 0.87 39.44
N MET A 78 11.83 1.01 38.42
CA MET A 78 11.33 1.05 37.04
C MET A 78 10.66 -0.28 36.68
N ARG A 79 9.56 -0.24 35.91
CA ARG A 79 8.88 -1.46 35.45
C ARG A 79 9.84 -2.29 34.57
N GLY A 80 10.06 -3.54 34.94
CA GLY A 80 10.61 -4.56 34.05
C GLY A 80 9.47 -5.35 33.40
N GLY A 81 9.58 -5.70 32.12
CA GLY A 81 8.54 -6.45 31.41
C GLY A 81 7.32 -5.62 30.98
N THR A 82 6.22 -6.30 30.67
CA THR A 82 4.98 -5.71 30.13
C THR A 82 4.06 -5.16 31.22
N GLN A 83 3.10 -4.29 30.84
CA GLN A 83 2.07 -3.80 31.77
C GLN A 83 1.28 -4.96 32.38
N LYS A 84 0.88 -5.95 31.56
CA LYS A 84 0.18 -7.15 32.02
C LYS A 84 0.97 -7.91 33.08
N GLN A 85 2.26 -8.14 32.86
CA GLN A 85 3.11 -8.81 33.87
C GLN A 85 3.19 -8.02 35.19
N ALA A 86 3.18 -6.68 35.14
CA ALA A 86 3.19 -5.84 36.33
C ALA A 86 1.86 -5.90 37.09
N VAL A 87 0.75 -5.82 36.35
CA VAL A 87 -0.61 -5.95 36.88
C VAL A 87 -0.82 -7.33 37.51
N ASP A 88 -0.44 -8.40 36.82
CA ASP A 88 -0.53 -9.78 37.32
C ASP A 88 0.35 -9.98 38.57
N TYR A 89 1.50 -9.31 38.64
CA TYR A 89 2.39 -9.37 39.80
C TYR A 89 1.80 -8.69 41.04
N VAL A 90 1.06 -7.59 40.87
CA VAL A 90 0.38 -6.85 41.95
C VAL A 90 -0.93 -7.51 42.36
N SER A 91 -1.59 -8.24 41.45
CA SER A 91 -2.94 -8.79 41.67
C SER A 91 -2.92 -10.23 42.20
N LYS A 92 -1.89 -10.62 42.96
CA LYS A 92 -1.76 -12.00 43.43
C LYS A 92 -2.79 -12.29 44.51
N PRO A 93 -3.71 -13.25 44.32
CA PRO A 93 -4.76 -13.53 45.32
C PRO A 93 -4.18 -14.07 46.63
N GLU A 94 -3.07 -14.79 46.55
CA GLU A 94 -2.43 -15.50 47.67
C GLU A 94 -1.88 -14.55 48.75
N THR A 95 -1.59 -13.30 48.41
CA THR A 95 -1.01 -12.31 49.31
C THR A 95 -1.99 -11.20 49.69
N TYR A 96 -3.26 -11.32 49.31
CA TYR A 96 -4.30 -10.31 49.52
C TYR A 96 -4.74 -10.25 50.99
N GLU A 97 -4.55 -9.10 51.63
CA GLU A 97 -4.81 -8.90 53.07
C GLU A 97 -5.72 -7.69 53.36
N GLY A 98 -6.24 -7.01 52.34
CA GLY A 98 -7.18 -5.90 52.53
C GLY A 98 -7.32 -4.98 51.30
N PRO A 99 -7.78 -3.72 51.48
CA PRO A 99 -8.22 -2.89 50.38
C PRO A 99 -7.09 -2.59 49.38
N GLY A 100 -7.37 -2.86 48.10
CA GLY A 100 -6.59 -2.43 46.96
C GLY A 100 -7.39 -1.49 46.07
N GLY A 101 -6.79 -1.04 44.98
CA GLY A 101 -7.45 -0.16 44.01
C GLY A 101 -6.86 -0.27 42.62
N GLU A 102 -7.65 0.14 41.64
CA GLU A 102 -7.25 0.30 40.25
C GLU A 102 -7.86 1.60 39.73
N ILE A 103 -7.03 2.40 39.04
CA ILE A 103 -7.40 3.71 38.52
C ILE A 103 -6.92 3.84 37.08
N GLY A 104 -7.69 4.55 36.27
CA GLY A 104 -7.45 4.69 34.84
C GLY A 104 -7.80 3.43 34.04
N GLU A 105 -7.65 3.51 32.74
CA GLU A 105 -7.80 2.38 31.83
C GLU A 105 -6.44 1.76 31.52
N GLN A 106 -6.37 0.43 31.47
CA GLN A 106 -5.16 -0.25 31.02
C GLN A 106 -4.84 0.22 29.60
N ALA A 107 -3.58 0.57 29.36
CA ALA A 107 -3.17 1.01 28.03
C ALA A 107 -3.46 -0.13 27.05
N PRO A 108 -4.10 0.14 25.89
CA PRO A 108 -4.26 -0.87 24.86
C PRO A 108 -2.87 -1.39 24.53
N GLY A 109 -2.65 -2.68 24.79
CA GLY A 109 -1.32 -3.28 24.76
C GLY A 109 -0.57 -2.93 23.48
N GLN A 110 0.67 -2.46 23.62
CA GLN A 110 1.67 -2.23 22.56
C GLN A 110 1.12 -2.19 21.13
N GLY A 111 0.57 -1.04 20.73
CA GLY A 111 -0.08 -0.77 19.44
C GLY A 111 0.85 -0.82 18.22
N ALA A 112 1.21 -2.03 17.77
CA ALA A 112 1.88 -2.24 16.48
C ALA A 112 1.37 -3.48 15.72
N ARG A 113 0.44 -4.25 16.31
CA ARG A 113 -0.11 -5.48 15.71
C ARG A 113 -1.61 -5.43 15.43
N SER A 114 -2.32 -4.35 15.76
CA SER A 114 -3.73 -4.17 15.40
C SER A 114 -3.90 -3.60 14.00
N ASP A 115 -3.17 -2.53 13.67
CA ASP A 115 -3.49 -1.72 12.48
C ASP A 115 -3.00 -2.39 11.19
N LEU A 116 -1.78 -2.92 11.18
CA LEU A 116 -1.29 -3.70 10.04
C LEU A 116 -2.10 -4.99 9.87
N GLN A 117 -2.52 -5.61 10.98
CA GLN A 117 -3.38 -6.78 10.95
C GLN A 117 -4.75 -6.45 10.35
N LEU A 118 -5.35 -5.32 10.73
CA LEU A 118 -6.58 -4.82 10.14
C LEU A 118 -6.41 -4.56 8.64
N MET A 119 -5.29 -3.97 8.21
CA MET A 119 -4.99 -3.81 6.78
C MET A 119 -4.88 -5.16 6.06
N CYS A 120 -4.20 -6.15 6.65
CA CYS A 120 -4.12 -7.51 6.09
C CYS A 120 -5.50 -8.18 6.02
N GLU A 121 -6.37 -7.97 7.01
CA GLU A 121 -7.74 -8.45 7.03
C GLU A 121 -8.58 -7.79 5.93
N MET A 122 -8.44 -6.47 5.73
CA MET A 122 -9.07 -5.78 4.59
C MET A 122 -8.63 -6.37 3.25
N VAL A 123 -7.34 -6.67 3.07
CA VAL A 123 -6.82 -7.32 1.85
C VAL A 123 -7.43 -8.72 1.69
N ARG A 124 -7.50 -9.51 2.76
CA ARG A 124 -8.12 -10.84 2.77
C ARG A 124 -9.61 -10.78 2.40
N ASP A 125 -10.31 -9.77 2.90
CA ASP A 125 -11.74 -9.60 2.72
C ASP A 125 -12.07 -8.93 1.36
N GLY A 126 -11.06 -8.75 0.49
CA GLY A 126 -11.24 -8.29 -0.89
C GLY A 126 -11.30 -6.78 -1.07
N SER A 127 -10.93 -6.00 -0.04
CA SER A 127 -10.85 -4.54 -0.17
C SER A 127 -9.82 -4.14 -1.23
N THR A 128 -10.10 -3.07 -1.95
CA THR A 128 -9.15 -2.50 -2.92
C THR A 128 -7.91 -1.96 -2.21
N MET A 129 -6.75 -1.95 -2.89
CA MET A 129 -5.54 -1.35 -2.33
C MET A 129 -5.71 0.14 -2.00
N LYS A 130 -6.63 0.83 -2.67
CA LYS A 130 -7.00 2.21 -2.35
C LYS A 130 -7.68 2.30 -0.99
N GLU A 131 -8.64 1.44 -0.69
CA GLU A 131 -9.33 1.40 0.61
C GLU A 131 -8.36 1.00 1.73
N VAL A 132 -7.51 0.01 1.48
CA VAL A 132 -6.45 -0.41 2.40
C VAL A 132 -5.47 0.73 2.68
N ALA A 133 -5.09 1.52 1.66
CA ALA A 133 -4.24 2.69 1.84
C ALA A 133 -4.92 3.79 2.65
N LEU A 134 -6.22 4.01 2.44
CA LEU A 134 -6.99 5.05 3.13
C LEU A 134 -7.26 4.70 4.60
N SER A 135 -7.31 3.42 4.98
CA SER A 135 -7.52 3.02 6.37
C SER A 135 -6.32 3.34 7.27
N ASN A 136 -5.09 3.22 6.74
CA ASN A 136 -3.88 3.66 7.43
C ASN A 136 -2.77 4.03 6.44
N MET A 137 -2.76 5.30 6.03
CA MET A 137 -1.81 5.80 5.03
C MET A 137 -0.35 5.66 5.48
N ALA A 138 -0.05 5.87 6.77
CA ALA A 138 1.31 5.80 7.29
C ALA A 138 1.87 4.37 7.21
N GLN A 139 1.08 3.38 7.64
CA GLN A 139 1.47 1.97 7.54
C GLN A 139 1.52 1.52 6.07
N PHE A 140 0.62 1.99 5.21
CA PHE A 140 0.64 1.65 3.78
C PHE A 140 1.91 2.12 3.08
N VAL A 141 2.38 3.34 3.35
CA VAL A 141 3.64 3.83 2.73
C VAL A 141 4.84 2.95 3.10
N VAL A 142 4.86 2.39 4.32
CA VAL A 142 5.93 1.49 4.78
C VAL A 142 5.75 0.06 4.23
N HIS A 143 4.52 -0.44 4.17
CA HIS A 143 4.22 -1.86 3.93
C HIS A 143 3.53 -2.16 2.58
N ASN A 144 3.41 -1.19 1.66
CA ASN A 144 2.70 -1.34 0.38
C ASN A 144 3.08 -2.63 -0.38
N ARG A 145 4.37 -2.91 -0.57
CA ARG A 145 4.84 -4.12 -1.27
C ARG A 145 4.36 -5.41 -0.62
N GLY A 146 4.36 -5.46 0.71
CA GLY A 146 3.90 -6.63 1.45
C GLY A 146 2.39 -6.83 1.30
N LEU A 147 1.62 -5.75 1.37
CA LEU A 147 0.17 -5.75 1.19
C LEU A 147 -0.23 -6.10 -0.27
N GLU A 148 0.46 -5.56 -1.27
CA GLU A 148 0.28 -5.90 -2.68
C GLU A 148 0.59 -7.38 -2.94
N THR A 149 1.72 -7.88 -2.40
CA THR A 149 2.11 -9.29 -2.51
C THR A 149 1.09 -10.20 -1.83
N LEU A 150 0.61 -9.81 -0.65
CA LEU A 150 -0.44 -10.54 0.06
C LEU A 150 -1.70 -10.64 -0.80
N GLY A 151 -2.19 -9.51 -1.33
CA GLY A 151 -3.36 -9.45 -2.21
C GLY A 151 -3.17 -10.28 -3.49
N GLN A 152 -1.96 -10.35 -4.03
CA GLN A 152 -1.66 -11.22 -5.17
C GLN A 152 -1.72 -12.72 -4.82
N VAL A 153 -1.20 -13.10 -3.65
CA VAL A 153 -1.10 -14.50 -3.21
C VAL A 153 -2.47 -15.06 -2.84
N ILE A 154 -3.29 -14.27 -2.12
CA ILE A 154 -4.60 -14.73 -1.61
C ILE A 154 -5.76 -14.29 -2.50
N GLY A 155 -5.53 -13.34 -3.40
CA GLY A 155 -6.59 -12.79 -4.23
C GLY A 155 -7.05 -13.77 -5.29
N ASP A 156 -8.37 -13.78 -5.50
CA ASP A 156 -8.98 -14.65 -6.50
C ASP A 156 -8.39 -14.46 -7.89
N THR A 157 -8.35 -15.56 -8.62
CA THR A 157 -8.09 -15.55 -10.06
C THR A 157 -9.40 -15.50 -10.83
N TYR A 158 -9.36 -14.97 -12.04
CA TYR A 158 -10.55 -14.80 -12.86
C TYR A 158 -10.42 -15.60 -14.16
N THR A 159 -11.35 -16.54 -14.37
CA THR A 159 -11.51 -17.28 -15.63
C THR A 159 -12.83 -16.86 -16.26
N HIS A 160 -12.79 -16.49 -17.54
CA HIS A 160 -13.94 -16.11 -18.34
C HIS A 160 -14.61 -17.36 -18.96
N ASP A 161 -15.88 -17.27 -19.31
CA ASP A 161 -16.62 -18.39 -19.94
C ASP A 161 -16.13 -18.71 -21.36
N ASP A 162 -15.69 -17.68 -22.08
CA ASP A 162 -15.19 -17.73 -23.46
C ASP A 162 -14.06 -16.70 -23.65
N ILE A 163 -13.53 -16.59 -24.86
CA ILE A 163 -12.53 -15.57 -25.23
C ILE A 163 -13.01 -14.17 -24.86
N ARG A 164 -12.05 -13.29 -24.54
CA ARG A 164 -12.32 -11.91 -24.11
C ARG A 164 -11.58 -10.87 -24.94
N GLY A 165 -10.92 -11.30 -26.02
CA GLY A 165 -10.24 -10.41 -26.94
C GLY A 165 -11.24 -9.70 -27.84
N VAL A 166 -11.13 -8.38 -27.95
CA VAL A 166 -11.85 -7.57 -28.93
C VAL A 166 -10.84 -6.80 -29.77
N TRP A 167 -10.96 -6.85 -31.10
CA TRP A 167 -10.00 -6.21 -32.00
C TRP A 167 -10.70 -5.31 -33.00
N TYR A 168 -10.48 -4.00 -32.85
CA TYR A 168 -11.01 -3.00 -33.78
C TYR A 168 -9.90 -2.50 -34.69
N TRP A 169 -10.08 -2.68 -36.00
CA TRP A 169 -9.08 -2.27 -36.99
C TRP A 169 -9.67 -1.42 -38.11
N GLY A 170 -8.81 -0.71 -38.84
CA GLY A 170 -9.21 0.14 -39.97
C GLY A 170 -8.29 1.34 -40.15
N LYS A 171 -8.48 2.14 -41.19
CA LYS A 171 -7.57 3.28 -41.48
C LYS A 171 -7.58 4.35 -40.36
N PRO A 172 -6.54 5.20 -40.26
CA PRO A 172 -6.59 6.38 -39.39
C PRO A 172 -7.81 7.25 -39.69
N GLY A 173 -8.38 7.88 -38.66
CA GLY A 173 -9.55 8.75 -38.81
C GLY A 173 -10.89 8.05 -38.91
N THR A 174 -10.96 6.73 -38.70
CA THR A 174 -12.23 5.98 -38.76
C THR A 174 -13.01 5.90 -37.44
N GLY A 175 -12.50 6.52 -36.37
CA GLY A 175 -13.20 6.60 -35.08
C GLY A 175 -12.95 5.45 -34.09
N LYS A 176 -12.11 4.45 -34.43
CA LYS A 176 -11.81 3.28 -33.58
C LYS A 176 -11.49 3.64 -32.13
N SER A 177 -10.44 4.42 -31.93
CA SER A 177 -9.93 4.84 -30.62
C SER A 177 -10.90 5.71 -29.84
N HIS A 178 -11.82 6.39 -30.54
CA HIS A 178 -12.89 7.16 -29.92
C HIS A 178 -14.02 6.24 -29.43
N GLN A 179 -14.47 5.32 -30.30
CA GLN A 179 -15.53 4.35 -29.99
C GLN A 179 -15.13 3.48 -28.78
N VAL A 180 -13.94 2.89 -28.78
CA VAL A 180 -13.48 2.04 -27.67
C VAL A 180 -13.44 2.78 -26.34
N ARG A 181 -13.06 4.06 -26.33
CA ARG A 181 -13.06 4.86 -25.09
C ARG A 181 -14.45 5.23 -24.60
N GLN A 182 -15.44 5.28 -25.51
CA GLN A 182 -16.83 5.47 -25.13
C GLN A 182 -17.45 4.18 -24.60
N ASP A 183 -17.13 3.04 -25.22
CA ASP A 183 -17.65 1.73 -24.81
C ASP A 183 -17.03 1.24 -23.51
N TYR A 184 -15.76 1.62 -23.25
CA TYR A 184 -15.00 1.21 -22.08
C TYR A 184 -14.37 2.43 -21.36
N PRO A 185 -15.17 3.29 -20.73
CA PRO A 185 -14.71 4.57 -20.16
C PRO A 185 -13.74 4.40 -18.98
N ASP A 186 -13.89 3.31 -18.21
CA ASP A 186 -13.10 3.01 -17.02
C ASP A 186 -11.96 2.01 -17.29
N ALA A 187 -11.61 1.79 -18.55
CA ALA A 187 -10.61 0.80 -18.92
C ALA A 187 -9.19 1.21 -18.52
N TYR A 188 -8.41 0.21 -18.08
CA TYR A 188 -6.98 0.35 -17.93
C TYR A 188 -6.30 0.61 -19.28
N GLN A 189 -5.58 1.72 -19.39
CA GLN A 189 -4.86 2.11 -20.61
C GLN A 189 -3.53 1.35 -20.71
N LYS A 190 -3.52 0.29 -21.51
CA LYS A 190 -2.36 -0.58 -21.69
C LYS A 190 -1.40 0.00 -22.73
N SER A 191 -0.17 0.24 -22.30
CA SER A 191 0.93 0.55 -23.22
C SER A 191 1.41 -0.69 -23.99
N GLN A 192 2.03 -0.48 -25.17
CA GLN A 192 2.61 -1.55 -26.00
C GLN A 192 3.91 -2.13 -25.42
N ASN A 193 3.82 -2.77 -24.26
CA ASN A 193 4.91 -3.47 -23.58
C ASN A 193 4.34 -4.61 -22.71
N LYS A 194 5.17 -5.34 -21.96
CA LYS A 194 4.68 -6.42 -21.09
C LYS A 194 4.17 -5.99 -19.71
N TRP A 195 4.39 -4.73 -19.31
CA TRP A 195 4.13 -4.25 -17.95
C TRP A 195 2.69 -3.74 -17.77
N PHE A 196 2.12 -3.99 -16.59
CA PHE A 196 0.78 -3.54 -16.17
C PHE A 196 0.86 -2.60 -14.96
N CYS A 197 1.81 -1.66 -15.00
CA CYS A 197 1.98 -0.71 -13.89
C CYS A 197 0.70 0.10 -13.71
N GLY A 198 0.15 0.11 -12.49
CA GLY A 198 -1.06 0.84 -12.15
C GLY A 198 -2.37 0.11 -12.44
N TYR A 199 -2.34 -1.14 -12.94
CA TYR A 199 -3.55 -1.95 -13.03
C TYR A 199 -4.08 -2.25 -11.62
N ALA A 200 -5.33 -1.90 -11.38
CA ALA A 200 -5.98 -1.97 -10.07
C ALA A 200 -7.22 -2.90 -10.08
N GLY A 201 -7.34 -3.76 -11.08
CA GLY A 201 -8.46 -4.69 -11.22
C GLY A 201 -9.57 -4.18 -12.14
N GLU A 202 -9.25 -3.24 -13.04
CA GLU A 202 -10.19 -2.74 -14.04
C GLU A 202 -10.77 -3.91 -14.86
N LYS A 203 -12.07 -3.84 -15.12
CA LYS A 203 -12.82 -4.87 -15.85
C LYS A 203 -12.51 -4.88 -17.35
N SER A 204 -11.98 -3.78 -17.87
CA SER A 204 -11.61 -3.67 -19.28
C SER A 204 -10.20 -3.11 -19.41
N ILE A 205 -9.50 -3.55 -20.45
CA ILE A 205 -8.15 -3.12 -20.77
C ILE A 205 -8.15 -2.68 -22.23
N ILE A 206 -7.59 -1.50 -22.51
CA ILE A 206 -7.43 -0.98 -23.87
C ILE A 206 -5.95 -0.92 -24.22
N LEU A 207 -5.54 -1.68 -25.23
CA LEU A 207 -4.27 -1.52 -25.95
C LEU A 207 -4.52 -0.71 -27.22
N ASP A 208 -4.33 0.60 -27.13
CA ASP A 208 -4.62 1.52 -28.24
C ASP A 208 -3.47 1.58 -29.26
N ASP A 209 -3.84 1.62 -30.53
CA ASP A 209 -2.99 1.82 -31.71
C ASP A 209 -1.83 0.82 -31.85
N LEU A 210 -2.11 -0.46 -31.63
CA LEU A 210 -1.13 -1.54 -31.81
C LEU A 210 -0.61 -1.55 -33.25
N ASP A 211 0.71 -1.37 -33.40
CA ASP A 211 1.37 -1.34 -34.71
C ASP A 211 2.19 -2.62 -34.95
N LYS A 212 2.94 -2.66 -36.06
CA LYS A 212 3.80 -3.80 -36.40
C LYS A 212 4.92 -4.04 -35.39
N LEU A 213 5.51 -2.99 -34.83
CA LEU A 213 6.59 -3.11 -33.85
C LEU A 213 6.08 -3.64 -32.50
N GLY A 214 4.87 -3.23 -32.12
CA GLY A 214 4.17 -3.77 -30.97
C GLY A 214 3.73 -5.22 -31.18
N GLY A 215 3.15 -5.52 -32.35
CA GLY A 215 2.72 -6.87 -32.74
C GLY A 215 3.85 -7.90 -32.61
N ASP A 216 5.01 -7.60 -33.18
CA ASP A 216 6.22 -8.44 -33.12
C ASP A 216 6.62 -8.81 -31.68
N LYS A 217 6.50 -7.86 -30.74
CA LYS A 217 6.92 -8.04 -29.34
C LYS A 217 5.84 -8.61 -28.42
N LEU A 218 4.56 -8.46 -28.79
CA LEU A 218 3.44 -8.74 -27.91
C LEU A 218 2.63 -9.97 -28.30
N GLY A 219 2.86 -10.60 -29.45
CA GLY A 219 2.06 -11.75 -29.91
C GLY A 219 1.88 -12.85 -28.87
N HIS A 220 2.95 -13.24 -28.16
CA HIS A 220 2.87 -14.20 -27.05
C HIS A 220 1.90 -13.75 -25.96
N TYR A 221 2.00 -12.48 -25.56
CA TYR A 221 1.21 -11.91 -24.47
C TYR A 221 -0.26 -11.67 -24.86
N LEU A 222 -0.52 -11.22 -26.09
CA LEU A 222 -1.87 -11.03 -26.61
C LEU A 222 -2.68 -12.33 -26.54
N LYS A 223 -2.04 -13.48 -26.84
CA LYS A 223 -2.68 -14.79 -26.67
C LYS A 223 -3.12 -15.02 -25.24
N ILE A 224 -2.29 -14.68 -24.25
CA ILE A 224 -2.59 -14.89 -22.82
C ILE A 224 -3.69 -13.94 -22.36
N TRP A 225 -3.59 -12.66 -22.71
CA TRP A 225 -4.51 -11.63 -22.21
C TRP A 225 -5.91 -11.72 -22.83
N ALA A 226 -6.03 -12.25 -24.05
CA ALA A 226 -7.32 -12.43 -24.73
C ALA A 226 -7.96 -13.80 -24.49
N ASP A 227 -7.21 -14.79 -23.98
CA ASP A 227 -7.77 -16.11 -23.65
C ASP A 227 -8.71 -16.04 -22.44
N LYS A 228 -9.51 -17.09 -22.29
CA LYS A 228 -10.50 -17.22 -21.23
C LYS A 228 -9.90 -17.57 -19.86
N TYR A 229 -8.75 -18.24 -19.84
CA TYR A 229 -8.15 -18.72 -18.60
C TYR A 229 -7.62 -17.59 -17.71
N ALA A 230 -7.61 -17.87 -16.40
CA ALA A 230 -6.91 -17.05 -15.42
C ALA A 230 -5.46 -16.78 -15.83
N CYS A 231 -5.06 -15.51 -15.74
CA CYS A 231 -3.70 -15.10 -16.05
C CYS A 231 -3.20 -14.02 -15.10
N SER A 232 -1.90 -13.85 -15.08
CA SER A 232 -1.22 -12.78 -14.35
C SER A 232 -0.36 -11.96 -15.30
N ALA A 233 -0.05 -10.74 -14.88
CA ALA A 233 0.78 -9.82 -15.59
C ALA A 233 1.99 -9.41 -14.75
N GLU A 234 3.07 -9.04 -15.44
CA GLU A 234 4.23 -8.45 -14.79
C GLU A 234 3.97 -6.98 -14.46
N VAL A 235 4.33 -6.58 -13.25
CA VAL A 235 4.53 -5.19 -12.85
C VAL A 235 5.98 -5.03 -12.40
N LYS A 236 6.48 -3.80 -12.27
CA LYS A 236 7.90 -3.60 -11.93
C LYS A 236 8.21 -4.20 -10.55
N GLY A 237 8.95 -5.32 -10.56
CA GLY A 237 9.37 -6.01 -9.34
C GLY A 237 8.32 -6.93 -8.70
N ALA A 238 7.16 -7.14 -9.34
CA ALA A 238 6.12 -8.04 -8.83
C ALA A 238 5.23 -8.56 -9.97
N LYS A 239 4.12 -9.22 -9.61
CA LYS A 239 3.07 -9.63 -10.54
C LYS A 239 1.70 -9.19 -10.02
N VAL A 240 0.72 -9.14 -10.91
CA VAL A 240 -0.68 -8.86 -10.57
C VAL A 240 -1.59 -9.88 -11.25
N ASN A 241 -2.61 -10.36 -10.53
CA ASN A 241 -3.64 -11.23 -11.13
C ASN A 241 -4.56 -10.36 -11.98
N LEU A 242 -4.73 -10.73 -13.25
CA LEU A 242 -5.60 -10.00 -14.16
C LEU A 242 -7.04 -10.48 -13.99
N LYS A 243 -7.96 -9.53 -13.78
CA LYS A 243 -9.40 -9.76 -13.54
C LYS A 243 -10.27 -9.16 -14.64
N HIS A 244 -9.68 -8.74 -15.75
CA HIS A 244 -10.41 -8.09 -16.83
C HIS A 244 -11.34 -9.09 -17.55
N GLU A 245 -12.52 -8.59 -17.85
CA GLU A 245 -13.59 -9.23 -18.60
C GLU A 245 -13.43 -8.93 -20.10
N ALA A 246 -12.75 -7.84 -20.48
CA ALA A 246 -12.48 -7.49 -21.89
C ALA A 246 -11.03 -7.00 -22.11
N PHE A 247 -10.36 -7.54 -23.13
CA PHE A 247 -9.06 -7.06 -23.60
C PHE A 247 -9.21 -6.50 -25.02
N VAL A 248 -9.29 -5.18 -25.12
CA VAL A 248 -9.61 -4.47 -26.35
C VAL A 248 -8.34 -3.95 -27.00
N VAL A 249 -8.16 -4.27 -28.28
CA VAL A 249 -7.08 -3.77 -29.12
C VAL A 249 -7.67 -2.86 -30.18
N THR A 250 -7.08 -1.68 -30.37
CA THR A 250 -7.28 -0.93 -31.61
C THR A 250 -6.01 -0.98 -32.45
N SER A 251 -6.15 -1.05 -33.77
CA SER A 251 -5.00 -1.06 -34.67
C SER A 251 -5.34 -0.45 -36.03
N ASN A 252 -4.36 0.09 -36.74
CA ASN A 252 -4.53 0.39 -38.16
C ASN A 252 -4.37 -0.84 -39.06
N TYR A 253 -4.03 -1.99 -38.47
CA TYR A 253 -3.68 -3.23 -39.15
C TYR A 253 -4.64 -4.35 -38.74
N HIS A 254 -4.98 -5.21 -39.70
CA HIS A 254 -5.61 -6.50 -39.40
C HIS A 254 -4.58 -7.42 -38.70
N PRO A 255 -4.98 -8.27 -37.73
CA PRO A 255 -4.08 -9.23 -37.09
C PRO A 255 -3.23 -10.04 -38.09
N ASP A 256 -3.83 -10.43 -39.22
CA ASP A 256 -3.13 -11.20 -40.25
C ASP A 256 -1.93 -10.49 -40.89
N THR A 257 -1.84 -9.18 -40.74
CA THR A 257 -0.77 -8.37 -41.35
C THR A 257 0.35 -8.01 -40.36
N LEU A 258 0.18 -8.35 -39.07
CA LEU A 258 1.16 -8.04 -38.03
C LEU A 258 2.29 -9.08 -37.95
N TRP A 259 1.99 -10.35 -38.28
CA TRP A 259 2.96 -11.44 -38.27
C TRP A 259 2.98 -12.15 -39.64
N PRO A 260 3.55 -11.54 -40.69
CA PRO A 260 3.47 -12.07 -42.05
C PRO A 260 4.15 -13.44 -42.21
N ASP A 261 5.21 -13.70 -41.44
CA ASP A 261 6.01 -14.93 -41.54
C ASP A 261 5.63 -16.00 -40.50
N ASP A 262 4.62 -15.75 -39.65
CA ASP A 262 4.21 -16.66 -38.57
C ASP A 262 2.71 -16.96 -38.65
N GLU A 263 2.36 -18.00 -39.41
CA GLU A 263 0.98 -18.43 -39.62
C GLU A 263 0.32 -18.96 -38.34
N GLU A 264 1.08 -19.65 -37.49
CA GLU A 264 0.59 -20.19 -36.23
C GLU A 264 0.22 -19.08 -35.26
N MET A 265 1.01 -18.00 -35.20
CA MET A 265 0.68 -16.82 -34.40
C MET A 265 -0.61 -16.16 -34.89
N ARG A 266 -0.75 -15.92 -36.20
CA ARG A 266 -1.98 -15.36 -36.76
C ARG A 266 -3.19 -16.20 -36.41
N ALA A 267 -3.13 -17.51 -36.65
CA ALA A 267 -4.21 -18.44 -36.32
C ALA A 267 -4.54 -18.43 -34.81
N ALA A 268 -3.53 -18.39 -33.95
CA ALA A 268 -3.70 -18.34 -32.51
C ALA A 268 -4.31 -17.03 -32.00
N ILE A 269 -4.03 -15.90 -32.65
CA ILE A 269 -4.62 -14.60 -32.35
C ILE A 269 -6.05 -14.54 -32.88
N ASN A 270 -6.29 -14.88 -34.15
CA ASN A 270 -7.63 -14.82 -34.75
C ASN A 270 -8.67 -15.64 -33.98
N ARG A 271 -8.31 -16.80 -33.43
CA ARG A 271 -9.23 -17.62 -32.62
C ARG A 271 -9.52 -17.08 -31.21
N ARG A 272 -8.86 -15.99 -30.79
CA ARG A 272 -8.95 -15.39 -29.44
C ARG A 272 -9.51 -13.97 -29.43
N PHE A 273 -9.80 -13.42 -30.62
CA PHE A 273 -10.30 -12.07 -30.76
C PHE A 273 -11.54 -12.04 -31.63
N GLU A 274 -12.55 -11.30 -31.17
CA GLU A 274 -13.64 -10.84 -32.02
C GLU A 274 -13.16 -9.63 -32.83
N ILE A 275 -13.08 -9.77 -34.15
CA ILE A 275 -12.45 -8.77 -35.03
C ILE A 275 -13.50 -7.96 -35.76
N THR A 276 -13.44 -6.63 -35.63
CA THR A 276 -14.36 -5.68 -36.29
C THR A 276 -13.61 -4.63 -37.10
N GLU A 277 -14.02 -4.43 -38.35
CA GLU A 277 -13.44 -3.42 -39.26
C GLU A 277 -14.22 -2.09 -39.22
N PHE A 278 -13.50 -0.98 -39.03
CA PHE A 278 -14.01 0.38 -39.09
C PHE A 278 -13.69 1.00 -40.46
N LYS A 279 -14.72 1.08 -41.33
CA LYS A 279 -14.59 1.52 -42.73
C LYS A 279 -14.79 3.02 -42.95
N ILE A 280 -15.56 3.69 -42.09
CA ILE A 280 -16.00 5.08 -42.32
C ILE A 280 -14.94 6.04 -41.82
N LEU A 281 -14.34 6.84 -42.69
CA LEU A 281 -13.56 8.00 -42.28
C LEU A 281 -14.52 9.05 -41.70
N TYR A 282 -14.30 9.45 -40.46
CA TYR A 282 -15.00 10.58 -39.88
C TYR A 282 -14.62 11.83 -40.68
N LYS A 283 -15.49 12.24 -41.61
CA LYS A 283 -15.38 13.56 -42.25
C LYS A 283 -15.68 14.58 -41.15
N ARG A 284 -14.67 15.32 -40.70
CA ARG A 284 -14.93 16.56 -39.97
C ARG A 284 -15.76 17.43 -40.90
N ASP A 285 -17.00 17.72 -40.52
CA ASP A 285 -17.77 18.77 -41.14
C ASP A 285 -17.00 20.08 -40.95
N ASN A 286 -16.39 20.57 -42.04
CA ASN A 286 -15.67 21.85 -42.06
C ASN A 286 -16.61 23.06 -41.92
N THR A 287 -17.90 22.86 -41.64
CA THR A 287 -18.93 23.91 -41.62
C THR A 287 -18.99 24.76 -40.36
N THR A 288 -18.15 24.54 -39.34
CA THR A 288 -18.05 25.49 -38.22
C THR A 288 -16.63 25.72 -37.71
N SER A 289 -15.66 25.91 -38.60
CA SER A 289 -14.44 26.63 -38.20
C SER A 289 -14.73 28.13 -38.18
N LYS A 290 -15.25 28.66 -37.07
CA LYS A 290 -15.10 30.09 -36.77
C LYS A 290 -13.59 30.36 -36.84
N LYS A 291 -13.14 31.04 -37.91
CA LYS A 291 -11.79 31.61 -38.00
C LYS A 291 -11.55 32.37 -36.70
N ARG A 292 -10.76 31.82 -35.79
CA ARG A 292 -10.13 32.63 -34.75
C ARG A 292 -9.26 33.62 -35.51
N LYS A 293 -9.70 34.89 -35.56
CA LYS A 293 -8.83 36.01 -35.95
C LYS A 293 -7.61 35.88 -35.06
N ARG A 294 -6.47 35.59 -35.67
CA ARG A 294 -5.16 35.73 -35.05
C ARG A 294 -5.03 37.23 -34.78
N SER A 295 -5.06 37.64 -33.52
CA SER A 295 -4.68 38.99 -33.14
C SER A 295 -3.18 39.11 -33.39
N ASP A 296 -2.81 40.00 -34.31
CA ASP A 296 -1.43 40.37 -34.57
C ASP A 296 -0.91 41.21 -33.40
N ASP A 297 -0.47 40.54 -32.33
CA ASP A 297 0.39 41.13 -31.31
C ASP A 297 1.66 40.29 -31.21
N TYR A 298 2.59 40.53 -32.15
CA TYR A 298 3.95 40.06 -32.05
C TYR A 298 4.75 41.04 -31.18
N ILE A 299 4.93 40.70 -29.90
CA ILE A 299 6.10 41.17 -29.16
C ILE A 299 7.28 40.33 -29.64
N THR A 300 8.24 41.01 -30.26
CA THR A 300 9.52 40.46 -30.70
C THR A 300 10.33 39.95 -29.50
N ALA A 301 10.60 38.64 -29.45
CA ALA A 301 11.72 38.09 -28.71
C ALA A 301 12.40 37.03 -29.58
N ASP A 302 13.64 37.34 -29.91
CA ASP A 302 14.49 36.71 -30.91
C ASP A 302 15.27 35.51 -30.33
N ASN A 303 15.59 34.57 -31.24
CA ASN A 303 16.58 33.48 -31.15
C ASN A 303 16.29 32.19 -30.35
N GLY A 304 15.72 31.20 -31.05
CA GLY A 304 16.00 29.77 -30.84
C GLY A 304 17.27 29.29 -31.58
N PRO A 305 17.93 28.21 -31.15
CA PRO A 305 19.26 27.84 -31.65
C PRO A 305 19.23 27.17 -33.03
N LYS A 306 20.08 27.66 -33.94
CA LYS A 306 20.31 27.12 -35.28
C LYS A 306 21.01 25.75 -35.21
N ARG A 307 20.47 24.76 -35.92
CA ARG A 307 21.15 23.49 -36.23
C ARG A 307 22.43 23.78 -37.03
N LYS A 308 23.59 23.30 -36.56
CA LYS A 308 24.83 23.22 -37.34
C LYS A 308 25.08 21.77 -37.74
N THR A 309 25.10 21.53 -39.04
CA THR A 309 25.69 20.34 -39.66
C THR A 309 27.21 20.45 -39.54
N ILE A 310 27.88 19.40 -39.04
CA ILE A 310 29.35 19.33 -38.94
C ILE A 310 29.82 18.29 -39.95
N GLU A 311 30.57 18.71 -40.96
CA GLU A 311 31.38 17.83 -41.80
C GLU A 311 32.70 17.50 -41.10
N MET A 312 33.10 16.23 -41.11
CA MET A 312 34.39 15.78 -40.55
C MET A 312 35.48 15.76 -41.63
N PRO A 313 36.69 16.29 -41.36
CA PRO A 313 37.81 16.16 -42.29
C PRO A 313 38.50 14.79 -42.15
N LYS A 314 38.86 14.20 -43.30
CA LYS A 314 39.67 12.99 -43.42
C LYS A 314 41.12 13.27 -42.99
N GLN A 315 41.66 12.50 -42.04
CA GLN A 315 43.12 12.42 -41.81
C GLN A 315 43.57 10.98 -41.47
N GLY A 316 44.41 10.45 -42.39
CA GLY A 316 45.64 9.66 -42.17
C GLY A 316 45.66 8.47 -41.22
N LEU A 317 45.82 7.26 -41.79
CA LEU A 317 46.45 6.11 -41.15
C LEU A 317 47.90 6.42 -40.76
N ILE A 318 48.30 6.13 -39.51
CA ILE A 318 49.66 5.67 -39.17
C ILE A 318 49.56 4.64 -38.02
N LEU A 319 50.01 3.42 -38.27
CA LEU A 319 50.30 2.34 -37.30
C LEU A 319 51.63 2.63 -36.58
N PRO A 320 51.84 2.15 -35.34
CA PRO A 320 52.32 0.77 -35.14
C PRO A 320 51.37 -0.10 -34.30
#